data_AF-A0A452J344-F1
#
_entry.id   AF-A0A452J344-F1
#
_cell.length_a   1.000
_cell.length_b   1.000
_cell.length_c   1.000
_cell.angle_alpha   90.00
_cell.angle_beta   90.00
_cell.angle_gamma   90.00
#
_symmetry.space_group_name_H-M   'P 1'
#
loop_
_entity.id
_entity.type
_entity.pdbx_description
1 polymer ?
#
loop_
_entity_poly.entity_id
_entity_poly.type
_entity_poly.pdbx_seq_one_letter_code
_entity_poly.pdbx_strand_id
1 'polypeptide(L)'
;MPKVPKGRGGGQEKKVIHPYSRKASQLMREAHKQEKKEKLKNEKALRLSIVGEKLQWFQSHLDPSKADYTKREACELIEKYLHRFSDELEQIELRNSIKGRQGRQHNSREVIIKQTIEHERQLYEGYGIDIPDIVNGKHLKIFREWDGDLKKLPNIKMRKVATKDAVCSRTEVANGEAEAKLDAAKATD
;
A
#
# COMPACT_ATOMS: atom_id res chain seq x y z
N MET A 1 -18.89 -34.66 -56.64
CA MET A 1 -17.55 -34.28 -56.15
C MET A 1 -17.60 -32.85 -55.61
N PRO A 2 -17.18 -32.56 -54.37
CA PRO A 2 -17.16 -31.19 -53.86
C PRO A 2 -15.95 -30.43 -54.40
N LYS A 3 -16.17 -29.20 -54.90
CA LYS A 3 -15.12 -28.32 -55.43
C LYS A 3 -14.21 -27.83 -54.30
N VAL A 4 -12.91 -28.07 -54.45
CA VAL A 4 -11.85 -27.58 -53.56
C VAL A 4 -11.84 -26.04 -53.58
N PRO A 5 -11.87 -25.35 -52.42
CA PRO A 5 -11.77 -23.90 -52.39
C PRO A 5 -10.36 -23.48 -52.83
N LYS A 6 -10.32 -22.68 -53.90
CA LYS A 6 -9.10 -22.13 -54.50
C LYS A 6 -8.35 -21.32 -53.45
N GLY A 7 -7.16 -21.80 -53.08
CA GLY A 7 -6.29 -21.14 -52.11
C GLY A 7 -5.99 -19.71 -52.55
N ARG A 8 -6.39 -18.72 -51.75
CA ARG A 8 -5.86 -17.35 -51.86
C ARG A 8 -4.55 -17.29 -51.09
N GLY A 9 -3.55 -17.96 -51.64
CA GLY A 9 -2.15 -17.67 -51.37
C GLY A 9 -1.74 -16.48 -52.21
N GLY A 10 -1.35 -15.39 -51.56
CA GLY A 10 -0.86 -14.18 -52.19
C GLY A 10 -0.87 -13.09 -51.14
N GLY A 11 0.33 -12.64 -50.72
CA GLY A 11 0.51 -11.56 -49.77
C GLY A 11 -0.20 -10.31 -50.29
N GLN A 12 -1.43 -10.10 -49.84
CA GLN A 12 -2.15 -8.87 -50.13
C GLN A 12 -1.63 -7.82 -49.18
N GLU A 13 -0.95 -6.82 -49.73
CA GLU A 13 -0.71 -5.54 -49.06
C GLU A 13 -1.97 -5.14 -48.28
N LYS A 14 -1.80 -4.67 -47.04
CA LYS A 14 -2.92 -4.35 -46.13
C LYS A 14 -3.82 -3.32 -46.81
N LYS A 15 -4.85 -3.80 -47.51
CA LYS A 15 -5.83 -2.96 -48.21
C LYS A 15 -6.41 -1.95 -47.24
N VAL A 16 -6.51 -0.69 -47.67
CA VAL A 16 -7.18 0.38 -46.92
C VAL A 16 -8.58 -0.10 -46.55
N ILE A 17 -8.82 -0.27 -45.26
CA ILE A 17 -10.09 -0.77 -44.74
C ILE A 17 -11.01 0.43 -44.56
N HIS A 18 -12.16 0.40 -45.22
CA HIS A 18 -13.18 1.43 -45.01
C HIS A 18 -13.65 1.42 -43.54
N PRO A 19 -13.82 2.58 -42.87
CA PRO A 19 -14.12 2.66 -41.45
C PRO A 19 -15.40 1.92 -41.02
N TYR A 20 -16.41 1.89 -41.89
CA TYR A 20 -17.68 1.16 -41.64
C TYR A 20 -17.70 -0.29 -42.15
N SER A 21 -16.54 -0.83 -42.57
CA SER A 21 -16.44 -2.23 -42.99
C SER A 21 -16.54 -3.20 -41.81
N ARG A 22 -17.09 -4.40 -42.04
CA ARG A 22 -17.08 -5.50 -41.06
C ARG A 22 -15.67 -5.78 -40.51
N LYS A 23 -14.64 -5.68 -41.35
CA LYS A 23 -13.25 -5.87 -40.94
C LYS A 23 -12.77 -4.76 -39.99
N ALA A 24 -13.17 -3.51 -40.23
CA ALA A 24 -12.87 -2.40 -39.32
C ALA A 24 -13.60 -2.58 -37.97
N SER A 25 -14.87 -2.98 -37.98
CA SER A 25 -15.61 -3.26 -36.74
C SER A 25 -15.01 -4.41 -35.93
N GLN A 26 -14.47 -5.44 -36.58
CA GLN A 26 -13.76 -6.53 -35.90
C GLN A 26 -12.47 -6.03 -35.23
N LEU A 27 -11.65 -5.27 -35.96
CA LEU A 27 -10.43 -4.68 -35.42
C LEU A 27 -10.71 -3.74 -34.23
N MET A 28 -11.77 -2.93 -34.31
CA MET A 28 -12.18 -2.05 -33.21
C MET A 28 -12.61 -2.85 -31.96
N ARG A 29 -13.34 -3.95 -32.14
CA ARG A 29 -13.72 -4.84 -31.02
C ARG A 29 -12.50 -5.49 -30.37
N GLU A 30 -11.56 -5.96 -31.18
CA GLU A 30 -10.30 -6.54 -30.70
C GLU A 30 -9.46 -5.50 -29.94
N ALA A 31 -9.33 -4.30 -30.49
CA ALA A 31 -8.63 -3.18 -29.85
C ALA A 31 -9.26 -2.83 -28.50
N HIS A 32 -10.59 -2.69 -28.41
CA HIS A 32 -11.25 -2.44 -27.13
C HIS A 32 -11.11 -3.60 -26.14
N LYS A 33 -11.10 -4.85 -26.60
CA LYS A 33 -10.86 -6.01 -25.74
C LYS A 33 -9.43 -5.97 -25.16
N GLN A 34 -8.45 -5.64 -25.99
CA GLN A 34 -7.05 -5.48 -25.55
C GLN A 34 -6.92 -4.31 -24.58
N GLU A 35 -7.51 -3.16 -24.89
CA GLU A 35 -7.51 -1.97 -24.03
C GLU A 35 -8.07 -2.29 -22.64
N LYS A 36 -9.23 -2.97 -22.57
CA LYS A 36 -9.80 -3.40 -21.29
C LYS A 36 -8.88 -4.36 -20.53
N LYS A 37 -8.23 -5.29 -21.23
CA LYS A 37 -7.28 -6.23 -20.64
C LYS A 37 -6.06 -5.50 -20.07
N GLU A 38 -5.49 -4.56 -20.80
CA GLU A 38 -4.35 -3.76 -20.35
C GLU A 38 -4.74 -2.84 -19.18
N LYS A 39 -5.92 -2.21 -19.20
CA LYS A 39 -6.44 -1.43 -18.07
C LYS A 39 -6.50 -2.27 -16.78
N LEU A 40 -7.08 -3.47 -16.85
CA LEU A 40 -7.17 -4.37 -15.69
C LEU A 40 -5.78 -4.82 -15.18
N LYS A 41 -4.82 -5.02 -16.08
CA LYS A 41 -3.43 -5.32 -15.68
C LYS A 41 -2.78 -4.13 -14.98
N ASN A 42 -2.94 -2.93 -15.53
CA ASN A 42 -2.37 -1.71 -14.99
C ASN A 42 -2.96 -1.37 -13.62
N GLU A 43 -4.28 -1.56 -13.43
CA GLU A 43 -4.92 -1.38 -12.13
C GLU A 43 -4.38 -2.36 -11.08
N LYS A 44 -4.18 -3.64 -11.45
CA LYS A 44 -3.60 -4.64 -10.54
C LYS A 44 -2.15 -4.31 -10.22
N ALA A 45 -1.37 -3.92 -11.21
CA ALA A 45 0.02 -3.51 -11.04
C ALA A 45 0.12 -2.27 -10.13
N LEU A 46 -0.74 -1.28 -10.31
CA LEU A 46 -0.81 -0.09 -9.47
C LEU A 46 -1.12 -0.45 -8.01
N ARG A 47 -2.13 -1.30 -7.77
CA ARG A 47 -2.46 -1.76 -6.41
C ARG A 47 -1.27 -2.47 -5.74
N LEU A 48 -0.57 -3.33 -6.48
CA LEU A 48 0.62 -4.02 -5.98
C LEU A 48 1.79 -3.05 -5.75
N SER A 49 1.98 -2.05 -6.62
CA SER A 49 3.00 -1.01 -6.46
C SER A 49 2.77 -0.22 -5.17
N ILE A 50 1.54 0.23 -4.92
CA ILE A 50 1.20 0.98 -3.70
C ILE A 50 1.51 0.17 -2.45
N VAL A 51 1.18 -1.13 -2.44
CA VAL A 51 1.53 -2.01 -1.32
C VAL A 51 3.05 -2.18 -1.20
N GLY A 52 3.74 -2.40 -2.32
CA GLY A 52 5.20 -2.53 -2.35
C GLY A 52 5.93 -1.29 -1.82
N GLU A 53 5.53 -0.10 -2.25
CA GLU A 53 6.08 1.18 -1.79
C GLU A 53 5.85 1.38 -0.29
N LYS A 54 4.64 1.06 0.18
CA LYS A 54 4.33 1.09 1.62
C LYS A 54 5.27 0.17 2.40
N LEU A 55 5.46 -1.07 1.93
CA LEU A 55 6.34 -2.03 2.58
C LEU A 55 7.81 -1.60 2.54
N GLN A 56 8.26 -1.07 1.41
CA GLN A 56 9.63 -0.58 1.26
C GLN A 56 9.91 0.55 2.25
N TRP A 57 8.95 1.46 2.46
CA TRP A 57 9.08 2.49 3.49
C TRP A 57 9.26 1.87 4.88
N PHE A 58 8.45 0.86 5.24
CA PHE A 58 8.60 0.20 6.54
C PHE A 58 9.96 -0.48 6.66
N GLN A 59 10.42 -1.16 5.61
CA GLN A 59 11.72 -1.83 5.60
C GLN A 59 12.89 -0.84 5.82
N SER A 60 12.86 0.33 5.20
CA SER A 60 13.93 1.33 5.34
C SER A 60 13.97 2.00 6.72
N HIS A 61 12.86 1.98 7.46
CA HIS A 61 12.73 2.59 8.78
C HIS A 61 12.86 1.56 9.93
N LEU A 62 13.16 0.30 9.61
CA LEU A 62 13.47 -0.72 10.61
C LEU A 62 14.94 -0.64 11.03
N ASP A 63 15.18 -0.87 12.32
CA ASP A 63 16.52 -0.91 12.92
C ASP A 63 17.21 -2.24 12.55
N PRO A 64 18.38 -2.20 11.90
CA PRO A 64 19.10 -3.41 11.53
C PRO A 64 19.56 -4.25 12.74
N SER A 65 19.62 -3.67 13.93
CA SER A 65 20.14 -4.37 15.12
C SER A 65 19.06 -5.05 15.95
N LYS A 66 17.77 -4.72 15.76
CA LYS A 66 16.69 -5.26 16.59
C LYS A 66 16.17 -6.58 16.05
N ALA A 67 15.99 -7.55 16.94
CA ALA A 67 15.52 -8.90 16.60
C ALA A 67 14.00 -9.05 16.67
N ASP A 68 13.34 -8.26 17.53
CA ASP A 68 11.89 -8.26 17.74
C ASP A 68 11.41 -6.84 18.05
N TYR A 69 10.18 -6.53 17.67
CA TYR A 69 9.51 -5.26 18.00
C TYR A 69 8.36 -5.49 18.97
N THR A 70 8.22 -4.56 19.91
CA THR A 70 7.03 -4.52 20.76
C THR A 70 5.84 -3.91 19.99
N LYS A 71 4.61 -4.19 20.46
CA LYS A 71 3.40 -3.56 19.90
C LYS A 71 3.48 -2.03 19.96
N ARG A 72 4.08 -1.48 21.02
CA ARG A 72 4.26 -0.03 21.18
C ARG A 72 5.19 0.55 20.14
N GLU A 73 6.32 -0.09 19.88
CA GLU A 73 7.25 0.35 18.83
C GLU A 73 6.62 0.21 17.43
N ALA A 74 5.74 -0.77 17.22
CA ALA A 74 4.97 -0.86 15.97
C ALA A 74 4.03 0.34 15.79
N CYS A 75 3.36 0.78 16.85
CA CYS A 75 2.54 2.00 16.83
C CYS A 75 3.41 3.25 16.59
N GLU A 76 4.58 3.37 17.23
CA GLU A 76 5.52 4.47 17.02
C GLU A 76 6.02 4.51 15.56
N LEU A 77 6.26 3.34 14.94
CA LEU A 77 6.62 3.22 13.53
C LEU A 77 5.48 3.68 12.59
N ILE A 78 4.23 3.37 12.95
CA ILE A 78 3.05 3.83 12.20
C ILE A 78 2.90 5.34 12.29
N GLU A 79 3.11 5.94 13.46
CA GLU A 79 3.07 7.41 13.60
C GLU A 79 4.12 8.06 12.69
N LYS A 80 5.35 7.54 12.68
CA LYS A 80 6.38 8.00 11.73
C LYS A 80 5.93 7.87 10.27
N TYR A 81 5.22 6.78 9.93
CA TYR A 81 4.67 6.57 8.58
C TYR A 81 3.60 7.61 8.23
N LEU A 82 2.71 7.95 9.16
CA LEU A 82 1.68 8.97 8.96
C LEU A 82 2.28 10.37 8.79
N HIS A 83 3.44 10.62 9.43
CA HIS A 83 4.17 11.87 9.33
C HIS A 83 5.14 11.95 8.13
N ARG A 84 5.22 10.94 7.26
CA ARG A 84 6.17 10.92 6.12
C ARG A 84 6.07 12.09 5.14
N PHE A 85 4.93 12.79 5.09
CA PHE A 85 4.70 13.93 4.21
C PHE A 85 4.76 15.28 4.93
N SER A 86 5.14 15.34 6.21
CA SER A 86 5.26 16.60 6.95
C SER A 86 6.16 17.59 6.22
N ASP A 87 7.33 17.12 5.78
CA ASP A 87 8.36 17.95 5.17
C ASP A 87 7.92 18.45 3.78
N GLU A 88 7.20 17.60 3.02
CA GLU A 88 6.63 17.99 1.71
C GLU A 88 5.55 19.07 1.90
N LEU A 89 4.67 18.92 2.89
CA LEU A 89 3.63 19.90 3.19
C LEU A 89 4.22 21.22 3.68
N GLU A 90 5.20 21.18 4.57
CA GLU A 90 5.90 22.38 5.06
C GLU A 90 6.60 23.11 3.91
N GLN A 91 7.25 22.37 3.00
CA GLN A 91 7.88 22.97 1.83
C GLN A 91 6.87 23.64 0.89
N ILE A 92 5.70 23.03 0.68
CA ILE A 92 4.61 23.62 -0.12
C ILE A 92 4.08 24.88 0.56
N GLU A 93 3.87 24.84 1.87
CA GLU A 93 3.40 25.98 2.66
C GLU A 93 4.39 27.14 2.61
N LEU A 94 5.69 26.87 2.80
CA LEU A 94 6.74 27.87 2.73
C LEU A 94 6.85 28.50 1.33
N ARG A 95 6.75 27.71 0.26
CA ARG A 95 6.75 28.25 -1.12
C ARG A 95 5.54 29.13 -1.38
N ASN A 96 4.38 28.78 -0.82
CA ASN A 96 3.15 29.54 -0.94
C ASN A 96 3.09 30.77 0.00
N SER A 97 3.83 30.77 1.11
CA SER A 97 3.89 31.89 2.06
C SER A 97 4.75 33.06 1.55
N ILE A 98 5.67 32.80 0.61
CA ILE A 98 6.44 33.82 -0.09
C ILE A 98 5.48 34.64 -0.96
N LYS A 99 5.06 35.79 -0.43
CA LYS A 99 4.12 36.71 -1.08
C LYS A 99 4.70 37.23 -2.40
N GLY A 100 4.21 36.69 -3.51
CA GLY A 100 4.44 37.19 -4.86
C GLY A 100 3.14 37.35 -5.63
N ARG A 101 3.19 37.93 -6.84
CA ARG A 101 2.05 38.04 -7.77
C ARG A 101 1.65 36.70 -8.42
N GLN A 102 2.10 35.57 -7.87
CA GLN A 102 1.90 34.24 -8.42
C GLN A 102 0.78 33.53 -7.66
N GLY A 103 -0.07 32.80 -8.37
CA GLY A 103 -1.13 31.98 -7.78
C GLY A 103 -0.56 30.82 -6.95
N ARG A 104 -1.40 30.23 -6.09
CA ARG A 104 -1.03 29.13 -5.19
C ARG A 104 -0.50 27.94 -6.00
N GLN A 105 0.75 27.56 -5.76
CA GLN A 105 1.41 26.45 -6.45
C GLN A 105 1.15 25.14 -5.70
N HIS A 106 1.22 24.02 -6.43
CA HIS A 106 1.10 22.65 -5.87
C HIS A 106 -0.22 22.31 -5.15
N ASN A 107 -1.30 23.06 -5.38
CA ASN A 107 -2.59 22.83 -4.72
C ASN A 107 -3.15 21.42 -4.92
N SER A 108 -3.04 20.85 -6.14
CA SER A 108 -3.54 19.49 -6.42
C SER A 108 -2.79 18.43 -5.61
N ARG A 109 -1.46 18.56 -5.48
CA ARG A 109 -0.62 17.64 -4.71
C ARG A 109 -0.90 17.76 -3.21
N GLU A 110 -1.00 18.98 -2.71
CA GLU A 110 -1.32 19.27 -1.31
C GLU A 110 -2.65 18.62 -0.90
N VAL A 111 -3.69 18.76 -1.73
CA VAL A 111 -5.01 18.17 -1.47
C VAL A 111 -4.94 16.63 -1.45
N ILE A 112 -4.24 16.02 -2.40
CA ILE A 112 -4.09 14.55 -2.45
C ILE A 112 -3.37 14.03 -1.21
N ILE A 113 -2.30 14.70 -0.77
CA ILE A 113 -1.56 14.32 0.43
C ILE A 113 -2.45 14.41 1.66
N LYS A 114 -3.15 15.53 1.83
CA LYS A 114 -4.05 15.74 2.98
C LYS A 114 -5.15 14.69 3.03
N GLN A 115 -5.80 14.39 1.90
CA GLN A 115 -6.81 13.33 1.79
C GLN A 115 -6.22 11.94 2.11
N THR A 116 -5.00 11.66 1.66
CA THR A 116 -4.33 10.39 1.93
C THR A 116 -4.04 10.24 3.43
N ILE A 117 -3.50 11.27 4.07
CA ILE A 117 -3.22 11.27 5.52
C ILE A 117 -4.51 11.13 6.33
N GLU A 118 -5.56 11.86 5.95
CA GLU A 118 -6.87 11.78 6.61
C GLU A 118 -7.44 10.36 6.56
N HIS A 119 -7.43 9.74 5.38
CA HIS A 119 -7.88 8.36 5.21
C HIS A 119 -7.02 7.37 6.01
N GLU A 120 -5.69 7.51 6.00
CA GLU A 120 -4.80 6.65 6.78
C GLU A 120 -5.02 6.83 8.30
N ARG A 121 -5.20 8.06 8.80
CA ARG A 121 -5.52 8.33 10.21
C ARG A 121 -6.85 7.71 10.61
N GLN A 122 -7.89 7.86 9.79
CA GLN A 122 -9.20 7.27 10.05
C GLN A 122 -9.12 5.74 10.14
N LEU A 123 -8.32 5.11 9.27
CA LEU A 123 -8.07 3.67 9.35
C LEU A 123 -7.34 3.30 10.64
N TYR A 124 -6.33 4.05 11.04
CA TYR A 124 -5.54 3.77 12.25
C TYR A 124 -6.36 3.83 13.54
N GLU A 125 -7.20 4.85 13.66
CA GLU A 125 -8.06 5.06 14.83
C GLU A 125 -9.23 4.06 14.88
N GLY A 126 -9.78 3.70 13.71
CA GLY A 126 -10.93 2.81 13.59
C GLY A 126 -10.57 1.32 13.62
N TYR A 127 -10.19 0.79 12.45
CA TYR A 127 -10.04 -0.66 12.20
C TYR A 127 -8.60 -1.16 12.36
N GLY A 128 -7.63 -0.27 12.26
CA GLY A 128 -6.20 -0.55 12.22
C GLY A 128 -5.63 -0.55 10.81
N ILE A 129 -4.38 -0.09 10.69
CA ILE A 129 -3.61 -0.09 9.45
C ILE A 129 -2.94 -1.46 9.27
N ASP A 130 -3.02 -2.02 8.06
CA ASP A 130 -2.27 -3.23 7.69
C ASP A 130 -0.78 -2.92 7.54
N ILE A 131 0.05 -3.50 8.41
CA ILE A 131 1.52 -3.42 8.37
C ILE A 131 2.14 -4.83 8.40
N PRO A 132 3.41 -5.01 8.00
CA PRO A 132 4.13 -6.26 8.22
C PRO A 132 4.14 -6.66 9.69
N ASP A 133 4.04 -7.96 9.95
CA ASP A 133 4.17 -8.49 11.30
C ASP A 133 5.63 -8.40 11.79
N ILE A 134 5.97 -7.25 12.35
CA ILE A 134 7.28 -6.97 12.95
C ILE A 134 7.40 -7.45 14.40
N VAL A 135 6.27 -7.84 15.02
CA VAL A 135 6.23 -8.32 16.41
C VAL A 135 6.77 -9.73 16.53
N ASN A 136 6.66 -10.52 15.45
CA ASN A 136 7.20 -11.87 15.40
C ASN A 136 8.55 -11.89 14.68
N GLY A 137 9.63 -12.21 15.41
CA GLY A 137 10.98 -12.28 14.85
C GLY A 137 11.14 -13.20 13.64
N LYS A 138 10.34 -14.26 13.50
CA LYS A 138 10.37 -15.12 12.29
C LYS A 138 9.89 -14.35 11.05
N HIS A 139 8.79 -13.62 11.19
CA HIS A 139 8.22 -12.82 10.10
C HIS A 139 9.08 -11.59 9.82
N LEU A 140 9.68 -10.99 10.85
CA LEU A 140 10.62 -9.88 10.71
C LEU A 140 11.85 -10.27 9.87
N LYS A 141 12.41 -11.47 10.06
CA LYS A 141 13.53 -11.97 9.23
C LYS A 141 13.15 -12.06 7.76
N ILE A 142 12.00 -12.67 7.46
CA ILE A 142 11.47 -12.78 6.08
C ILE A 142 11.26 -11.39 5.49
N PHE A 143 10.70 -10.47 6.27
CA PHE A 143 10.46 -9.10 5.83
C PHE A 143 11.76 -8.32 5.59
N ARG A 144 12.80 -8.61 6.35
CA ARG A 144 14.12 -7.98 6.22
C ARG A 144 14.89 -8.46 5.01
N GLU A 145 14.83 -9.76 4.72
CA GLU A 145 15.45 -10.39 3.55
C GLU A 145 14.68 -10.12 2.24
N TRP A 146 13.51 -9.49 2.34
CA TRP A 146 12.72 -9.13 1.17
C TRP A 146 13.46 -8.10 0.31
N ASP A 147 13.58 -8.38 -0.98
CA ASP A 147 14.33 -7.63 -1.99
C ASP A 147 13.47 -6.63 -2.77
N GLY A 148 12.25 -6.36 -2.32
CA GLY A 148 11.29 -5.54 -3.04
C GLY A 148 10.54 -6.28 -4.15
N ASP A 149 10.76 -7.59 -4.35
CA ASP A 149 10.03 -8.37 -5.35
C ASP A 149 8.56 -8.51 -4.95
N LEU A 150 7.67 -7.91 -5.75
CA LEU A 150 6.23 -7.94 -5.56
C LEU A 150 5.64 -9.35 -5.62
N LYS A 151 6.33 -10.32 -6.23
CA LYS A 151 5.89 -11.72 -6.26
C LYS A 151 5.99 -12.41 -4.89
N LYS A 152 6.87 -11.92 -4.02
CA LYS A 152 7.10 -12.47 -2.67
C LYS A 152 6.17 -11.85 -1.62
N LEU A 153 5.34 -10.88 -1.99
CA LEU A 153 4.34 -10.26 -1.10
C LEU A 153 3.46 -11.27 -0.36
N PRO A 154 2.96 -12.37 -0.98
CA PRO A 154 2.12 -13.35 -0.27
C PRO A 154 2.85 -14.08 0.87
N ASN A 155 4.19 -14.11 0.86
CA ASN A 155 4.99 -14.73 1.91
C ASN A 155 5.12 -13.83 3.15
N ILE A 156 4.91 -12.52 2.99
CA ILE A 156 4.98 -11.55 4.08
C ILE A 156 3.66 -11.59 4.84
N LYS A 157 3.74 -11.87 6.14
CA LYS A 157 2.56 -11.83 7.01
C LYS A 157 2.23 -10.39 7.38
N MET A 158 0.99 -9.99 7.10
CA MET A 158 0.45 -8.69 7.45
C MET A 158 -0.37 -8.79 8.75
N ARG A 159 -0.32 -7.75 9.57
CA ARG A 159 -1.05 -7.58 10.82
C ARG A 159 -1.72 -6.21 10.84
N LYS A 160 -2.94 -6.15 11.36
CA LYS A 160 -3.66 -4.90 11.64
C LYS A 160 -3.19 -4.36 12.98
N VAL A 161 -2.77 -3.10 13.00
CA VAL A 161 -2.40 -2.40 14.23
C VAL A 161 -3.22 -1.13 14.33
N ALA A 162 -3.86 -0.94 15.47
CA ALA A 162 -4.70 0.22 15.76
C ALA A 162 -4.14 1.03 16.94
N THR A 163 -4.60 2.26 17.10
CA THR A 163 -4.18 3.14 18.22
C THR A 163 -4.44 2.49 19.59
N LYS A 164 -5.44 1.62 19.70
CA LYS A 164 -5.76 0.87 20.93
C LYS A 164 -4.63 -0.07 21.37
N ASP A 165 -3.84 -0.60 20.42
CA ASP A 165 -2.73 -1.50 20.72
C ASP A 165 -1.57 -0.79 21.43
N ALA A 166 -1.43 0.52 21.23
CA ALA A 166 -0.46 1.35 21.95
C ALA A 166 -0.85 1.52 23.44
N VAL A 167 -2.15 1.49 23.75
CA VAL A 167 -2.69 1.73 25.08
C VAL A 167 -2.77 0.44 25.90
N CYS A 168 -3.03 -0.70 25.25
CA CYS A 168 -3.26 -1.98 25.93
C CYS A 168 -2.00 -2.56 26.63
N SER A 169 -0.79 -2.12 26.27
CA SER A 169 0.43 -2.49 27.01
C SER A 169 0.49 -1.89 28.42
N ARG A 170 -0.41 -0.97 28.78
CA ARG A 170 -0.49 -0.38 30.13
C ARG A 170 -1.39 -1.19 31.08
N THR A 171 -2.40 -1.86 30.55
CA THR A 171 -3.39 -2.61 31.35
C THR A 171 -2.95 -4.03 31.67
N GLU A 172 -2.11 -4.66 30.84
CA GLU A 172 -1.57 -5.99 31.16
C GLU A 172 -0.57 -5.95 32.33
N VAL A 173 0.19 -4.86 32.47
CA VAL A 173 1.12 -4.67 33.60
C VAL A 173 0.37 -4.28 34.89
N ALA A 174 -0.69 -3.45 34.77
CA ALA A 174 -1.51 -3.04 35.91
C ALA A 174 -2.38 -4.18 36.48
N ASN A 175 -2.87 -5.10 35.65
CA ASN A 175 -3.62 -6.27 36.13
C ASN A 175 -2.71 -7.31 36.78
N GLY A 176 -1.48 -7.50 36.28
CA GLY A 176 -0.50 -8.40 36.92
C GLY A 176 -0.02 -7.92 38.29
N GLU A 177 0.15 -6.61 38.48
CA GLU A 177 0.50 -6.02 39.79
C GLU A 177 -0.68 -6.00 40.78
N ALA A 178 -1.92 -5.95 40.29
CA ALA A 178 -3.12 -6.00 41.13
C ALA A 178 -3.41 -7.43 41.64
N GLU A 179 -3.23 -8.46 40.81
CA GLU A 179 -3.38 -9.86 41.24
C GLU A 179 -2.29 -10.29 42.22
N ALA A 180 -1.03 -9.90 42.00
CA ALA A 180 0.06 -10.23 42.91
C ALA A 180 -0.09 -9.60 44.32
N LYS A 181 -0.78 -8.46 44.43
CA LYS A 181 -1.09 -7.83 45.73
C LYS A 181 -2.30 -8.44 46.44
N LEU A 182 -3.23 -9.03 45.70
CA LEU A 182 -4.40 -9.73 46.27
C LEU A 182 -4.03 -11.12 46.79
N ASP A 183 -3.10 -11.83 46.13
CA ASP A 183 -2.61 -13.14 46.59
C ASP A 183 -1.70 -13.03 47.83
N ALA A 184 -0.92 -11.95 47.96
CA ALA A 184 -0.11 -11.72 49.16
C ALA A 184 -0.95 -11.41 50.42
N ALA A 185 -2.14 -10.85 50.26
CA ALA A 185 -3.06 -10.54 51.37
C ALA A 185 -3.87 -11.75 51.87
N LYS A 186 -3.86 -12.87 51.13
CA LYS A 186 -4.57 -14.11 51.47
C LYS A 186 -3.72 -15.14 52.20
N ALA A 187 -2.41 -14.90 52.32
CA ALA A 187 -1.45 -15.81 52.94
C ALA A 187 -1.08 -15.41 54.40
N THR A 188 -1.77 -14.41 54.97
CA THR A 188 -1.51 -13.87 56.31
C THR A 188 -2.71 -13.96 57.26
N ASP A 189 -3.64 -14.88 57.01
CA ASP A 189 -4.71 -15.29 57.95
C ASP A 189 -4.64 -16.81 58.17
#